data_AF-A0A7E6FFD8-F1
#
_entry.id   AF-A0A7E6FFD8-F1
#
_cell.length_a   1.000
_cell.length_b   1.000
_cell.length_c   1.000
_cell.angle_alpha   90.00
_cell.angle_beta   90.00
_cell.angle_gamma   90.00
#
_symmetry.space_group_name_H-M   'P 1'
#
loop_
_entity.id
_entity.type
_entity.pdbx_description
1 polymer ?
#
loop_
_entity_poly.entity_id
_entity_poly.type
_entity_poly.pdbx_seq_one_letter_code
_entity_poly.pdbx_strand_id
1 'polypeptide(L)'
;MQNNENAVLKFQFSRSLNSFQKEIQRNGFDCTSILGYRGQIICWKFNPTCKDATTYTFRSATESSKPKTLKARSFLKSLDVLNLPIEVNKTLVFRCVAYIAAPTGINDILWFERGYRGTHMHIQKIETRPTRDCLSPVVSFHNYTVKQTDIDFTNITCFLNGETLTKLLIKSTGSKRAETTLGNS
;
A
#
# COMPACT_ATOMS: atom_id res chain seq x y z
N MET A 1 9.28 26.26 27.59
CA MET A 1 8.81 24.85 27.61
C MET A 1 7.89 24.68 26.40
N GLN A 2 8.30 23.92 25.38
CA GLN A 2 7.49 23.69 24.17
C GLN A 2 6.75 22.36 24.29
N ASN A 3 5.47 22.34 23.89
CA ASN A 3 4.56 21.19 23.96
C ASN A 3 5.17 19.95 23.27
N ASN A 4 5.81 19.08 24.06
CA ASN A 4 6.41 17.81 23.61
C ASN A 4 5.36 16.73 23.29
N GLU A 5 4.08 16.96 23.57
CA GLU A 5 3.02 15.96 23.44
C GLU A 5 2.76 15.52 21.99
N ASN A 6 3.21 16.28 21.00
CA ASN A 6 3.03 15.98 19.58
C ASN A 6 4.32 15.56 18.87
N ALA A 7 5.46 15.47 19.58
CA ALA A 7 6.71 15.02 18.98
C ALA A 7 6.68 13.50 18.73
N VAL A 8 6.92 13.10 17.48
CA VAL A 8 7.09 11.68 17.11
C VAL A 8 8.54 11.21 17.26
N LEU A 9 9.50 12.14 17.20
CA LEU A 9 10.92 11.92 17.37
C LEU A 9 11.54 13.13 18.08
N LYS A 10 12.48 12.89 18.99
CA LYS A 10 13.24 13.95 19.69
C LYS A 10 14.65 13.48 19.96
N PHE A 11 15.62 14.35 19.69
CA PHE A 11 17.02 14.13 20.00
C PHE A 11 17.45 15.04 21.16
N GLN A 12 18.28 14.52 22.05
CA GLN A 12 18.90 15.26 23.13
C GLN A 12 20.41 15.04 23.11
N PHE A 13 21.17 16.11 23.28
CA PHE A 13 22.63 16.01 23.38
C PHE A 13 23.05 15.46 24.75
N SER A 14 23.75 14.33 24.75
CA SER A 14 24.36 13.75 25.94
C SER A 14 25.81 14.25 26.05
N ARG A 15 26.09 15.02 27.12
CA ARG A 15 27.45 15.51 27.39
C ARG A 15 28.43 14.38 27.72
N SER A 16 27.98 13.34 28.42
CA SER A 16 28.85 12.20 28.81
C SER A 16 29.29 11.37 27.63
N LEU A 17 28.42 11.20 26.63
CA LEU A 17 28.69 10.44 25.41
C LEU A 17 29.14 11.34 24.24
N ASN A 18 29.26 12.65 24.48
CA ASN A 18 29.55 13.67 23.47
C ASN A 18 28.77 13.48 22.15
N SER A 19 27.49 13.11 22.24
CA SER A 19 26.68 12.71 21.08
C SER A 19 25.18 12.96 21.31
N PHE A 20 24.45 13.10 20.21
CA PHE A 20 22.98 13.19 20.25
C PHE A 20 22.35 11.81 20.38
N GLN A 21 21.46 11.67 21.35
CA GLN A 21 20.72 10.45 21.63
C GLN A 21 19.23 10.66 21.36
N LYS A 22 18.53 9.61 20.94
CA LYS A 22 17.07 9.63 20.75
C LYS A 22 16.40 9.57 22.12
N GLU A 23 15.67 10.63 22.48
CA GLU A 23 14.91 10.73 23.72
C GLU A 23 13.46 10.23 23.50
N ILE A 24 12.86 10.60 22.36
CA ILE A 24 11.52 10.17 21.96
C ILE A 24 11.63 9.50 20.60
N GLN A 25 10.99 8.33 20.47
CA GLN A 25 10.82 7.63 19.20
C GLN A 25 9.48 6.89 19.19
N ARG A 26 8.48 7.42 18.47
CA ARG A 26 7.16 6.79 18.32
C ARG A 26 7.19 5.71 17.23
N ASN A 27 6.36 4.68 17.42
CA ASN A 27 6.36 3.43 16.66
C ASN A 27 6.69 3.57 15.16
N GLY A 28 7.88 3.10 14.78
CA GLY A 28 8.34 2.99 13.40
C GLY A 28 8.86 4.29 12.77
N PHE A 29 8.81 5.42 13.46
CA PHE A 29 9.55 6.61 13.07
C PHE A 29 11.02 6.43 13.37
N ASP A 30 11.89 6.89 12.47
CA ASP A 30 13.32 6.86 12.66
C ASP A 30 14.02 7.99 11.89
N CYS A 31 15.28 8.27 12.23
CA CYS A 31 16.16 9.15 11.44
C CYS A 31 17.60 8.64 11.46
N THR A 32 18.39 9.17 10.52
CA THR A 32 19.85 9.08 10.54
C THR A 32 20.44 9.60 11.85
N SER A 33 21.56 9.02 12.28
CA SER A 33 22.32 9.51 13.43
C SER A 33 22.82 10.94 13.21
N ILE A 34 22.83 11.74 14.27
CA ILE A 34 23.31 13.13 14.23
C ILE A 34 24.79 13.15 14.64
N LEU A 35 25.66 13.38 13.66
CA LEU A 35 27.12 13.45 13.85
C LEU A 35 27.55 14.93 13.99
N GLY A 36 27.28 15.51 15.16
CA GLY A 36 27.62 16.90 15.48
C GLY A 36 26.48 17.91 15.21
N TYR A 37 26.80 19.21 15.25
CA TYR A 37 25.81 20.29 15.20
C TYR A 37 25.42 20.73 13.78
N ARG A 38 26.05 20.16 12.75
CA ARG A 38 25.81 20.48 11.34
C ARG A 38 25.66 19.21 10.53
N GLY A 39 24.76 19.23 9.57
CA GLY A 39 24.54 18.11 8.65
C GLY A 39 23.09 17.98 8.22
N GLN A 40 22.84 17.02 7.33
CA GLN A 40 21.50 16.67 6.90
C GLN A 40 20.98 15.52 7.75
N ILE A 41 19.77 15.68 8.29
CA ILE A 41 19.05 14.62 9.00
C ILE A 41 17.93 14.14 8.10
N ILE A 42 17.91 12.85 7.81
CA ILE A 42 16.82 12.23 7.04
C ILE A 42 16.00 11.39 8.02
N CYS A 43 14.70 11.65 8.05
CA CYS A 43 13.75 10.91 8.87
C CYS A 43 12.73 10.18 8.00
N TRP A 44 12.27 9.02 8.46
CA TRP A 44 11.31 8.17 7.78
C TRP A 44 10.39 7.46 8.76
N LYS A 45 9.31 6.88 8.22
CA LYS A 45 8.36 6.03 8.96
C LYS A 45 8.13 4.75 8.16
N PHE A 46 8.37 3.61 8.78
CA PHE A 46 8.02 2.32 8.17
C PHE A 46 6.51 2.07 8.28
N ASN A 47 5.91 1.63 7.17
CA ASN A 47 4.49 1.29 7.04
C ASN A 47 3.56 2.37 7.64
N PRO A 48 3.53 3.59 7.06
CA PRO A 48 2.70 4.67 7.56
C PRO A 48 1.22 4.32 7.40
N THR A 49 0.47 4.58 8.47
CA THR A 49 -0.99 4.39 8.53
C THR A 49 -1.71 5.73 8.38
N CYS A 50 -3.04 5.68 8.34
CA CYS A 50 -3.87 6.88 8.35
C CYS A 50 -3.67 7.77 9.58
N LYS A 51 -3.32 7.20 10.73
CA LYS A 51 -3.03 7.98 11.95
C LYS A 51 -1.74 8.77 11.82
N ASP A 52 -0.82 8.32 10.96
CA ASP A 52 0.46 8.96 10.71
C ASP A 52 0.35 10.02 9.58
N ALA A 53 -0.74 10.02 8.82
CA ALA A 53 -0.92 10.84 7.62
C ALA A 53 -1.16 12.32 7.98
N THR A 54 -0.08 13.08 8.08
CA THR A 54 -0.11 14.50 8.40
C THR A 54 1.18 15.19 7.93
N THR A 55 1.27 16.49 8.18
CA THR A 55 2.43 17.31 7.85
C THR A 55 3.39 17.38 9.04
N TYR A 56 4.63 16.97 8.81
CA TYR A 56 5.70 17.01 9.80
C TYR A 56 6.69 18.12 9.50
N THR A 57 7.28 18.68 10.55
CA THR A 57 8.44 19.57 10.46
C THR A 57 9.52 19.04 11.40
N PHE A 58 10.78 19.17 11.00
CA PHE A 58 11.90 18.94 11.88
C PHE A 58 12.39 20.30 12.40
N ARG A 59 12.62 20.43 13.70
CA ARG A 59 12.99 21.71 14.32
C ARG A 59 14.17 21.51 15.27
N SER A 60 15.09 22.45 15.24
CA SER A 60 16.16 22.63 16.22
C SER A 60 15.97 23.97 16.94
N ALA A 61 16.94 24.35 17.78
CA ALA A 61 16.92 25.66 18.45
C ALA A 61 17.08 26.84 17.47
N THR A 62 17.72 26.63 16.32
CA THR A 62 18.11 27.69 15.39
C THR A 62 17.44 27.57 14.02
N GLU A 63 16.93 26.38 13.67
CA GLU A 63 16.43 26.10 12.32
C GLU A 63 15.14 25.26 12.34
N SER A 64 14.35 25.41 11.29
CA SER A 64 13.20 24.55 11.01
C SER A 64 13.24 24.10 9.57
N SER A 65 12.97 22.82 9.32
CA SER A 65 12.78 22.30 7.98
C SER A 65 11.50 22.87 7.38
N LYS A 66 11.42 22.83 6.04
CA LYS A 66 10.13 22.97 5.35
C LYS A 66 9.18 21.84 5.80
N PRO A 67 7.87 22.11 5.89
CA PRO A 67 6.90 21.07 6.19
C PRO A 67 6.87 20.00 5.10
N LYS A 68 6.76 18.73 5.49
CA LYS A 68 6.62 17.60 4.57
C LYS A 68 5.44 16.73 5.00
N THR A 69 4.55 16.44 4.06
CA THR A 69 3.41 15.55 4.30
C THR A 69 3.84 14.11 4.21
N LEU A 70 3.66 13.37 5.31
CA LEU A 70 3.72 11.91 5.31
C LEU A 70 2.36 11.40 4.88
N LYS A 71 2.36 10.49 3.91
CA LYS A 71 1.14 9.86 3.39
C LYS A 71 0.99 8.48 4.02
N ALA A 72 -0.24 8.02 4.18
CA ALA A 72 -0.48 6.62 4.46
C ALA A 72 0.00 5.75 3.28
N ARG A 73 0.18 4.45 3.51
CA ARG A 73 0.50 3.50 2.45
C ARG A 73 -0.79 3.03 1.75
N SER A 74 -0.84 3.16 0.42
CA SER A 74 -1.87 2.52 -0.41
C SER A 74 -1.70 1.01 -0.39
N PHE A 75 -2.79 0.25 -0.51
CA PHE A 75 -2.73 -1.21 -0.51
C PHE A 75 -3.80 -1.87 -1.37
N LEU A 76 -3.56 -3.13 -1.75
CA LEU A 76 -4.54 -3.97 -2.44
C LEU A 76 -5.38 -4.75 -1.43
N LYS A 77 -6.72 -4.68 -1.52
CA LYS A 77 -7.64 -5.39 -0.63
C LYS A 77 -8.05 -6.75 -1.16
N SER A 78 -8.47 -6.83 -2.43
CA SER A 78 -8.91 -8.10 -3.02
C SER A 78 -8.69 -8.16 -4.52
N LEU A 79 -8.59 -9.40 -5.01
CA LEU A 79 -8.62 -9.74 -6.43
C LEU A 79 -9.57 -10.92 -6.60
N ASP A 80 -10.70 -10.66 -7.25
CA ASP A 80 -11.83 -11.58 -7.35
C ASP A 80 -12.16 -11.88 -8.82
N VAL A 81 -12.66 -13.08 -9.10
CA VAL A 81 -13.24 -13.45 -10.41
C VAL A 81 -14.75 -13.37 -10.27
N LEU A 82 -15.41 -12.54 -11.08
CA LEU A 82 -16.83 -12.25 -10.89
C LEU A 82 -17.76 -13.26 -11.55
N ASN A 83 -17.30 -13.95 -12.60
CA ASN A 83 -18.13 -14.81 -13.44
C ASN A 83 -17.53 -16.21 -13.57
N LEU A 84 -17.66 -16.99 -12.50
CA LEU A 84 -17.37 -18.42 -12.50
C LEU A 84 -18.51 -19.21 -13.18
N PRO A 85 -18.25 -20.42 -13.73
CA PRO A 85 -16.98 -21.14 -13.75
C PRO A 85 -15.99 -20.64 -14.82
N ILE A 86 -14.72 -21.02 -14.66
CA ILE A 86 -13.66 -20.72 -15.64
C ILE A 86 -13.78 -21.68 -16.83
N GLU A 87 -14.18 -21.14 -17.98
CA GLU A 87 -14.42 -21.87 -19.22
C GLU A 87 -13.54 -21.35 -20.37
N VAL A 88 -13.07 -22.26 -21.22
CA VAL A 88 -12.28 -21.92 -22.41
C VAL A 88 -13.16 -21.15 -23.41
N ASN A 89 -12.56 -20.16 -24.07
CA ASN A 89 -13.21 -19.23 -25.01
C ASN A 89 -14.31 -18.36 -24.38
N LYS A 90 -14.39 -18.29 -23.04
CA LYS A 90 -15.20 -17.32 -22.31
C LYS A 90 -14.33 -16.20 -21.76
N THR A 91 -14.89 -15.00 -21.68
CA THR A 91 -14.25 -13.87 -21.03
C THR A 91 -14.49 -13.95 -19.53
N LEU A 92 -13.41 -13.94 -18.75
CA LEU A 92 -13.44 -13.73 -17.31
C LEU A 92 -13.32 -12.24 -17.00
N VAL A 93 -14.04 -11.82 -15.96
CA VAL A 93 -14.01 -10.48 -15.41
C VAL A 93 -13.33 -10.54 -14.06
N PHE A 94 -12.13 -9.98 -13.99
CA PHE A 94 -11.39 -9.79 -12.75
C PHE A 94 -11.76 -8.44 -12.14
N ARG A 95 -11.94 -8.43 -10.82
CA ARG A 95 -12.15 -7.22 -10.04
C ARG A 95 -11.03 -7.07 -9.03
N CYS A 96 -10.27 -6.00 -9.14
CA CYS A 96 -9.28 -5.61 -8.16
C CYS A 96 -9.82 -4.45 -7.33
N VAL A 97 -9.82 -4.62 -6.00
CA VAL A 97 -10.20 -3.58 -5.04
C VAL A 97 -8.94 -3.11 -4.33
N ALA A 98 -8.71 -1.80 -4.32
CA ALA A 98 -7.57 -1.19 -3.65
C ALA A 98 -7.98 0.03 -2.84
N TYR A 99 -7.11 0.46 -1.93
CA TYR A 99 -7.27 1.68 -1.15
C TYR A 99 -6.06 2.58 -1.42
N ILE A 100 -6.34 3.78 -1.91
CA ILE A 100 -5.31 4.74 -2.33
C ILE A 100 -5.19 5.85 -1.29
N ALA A 101 -3.99 6.06 -0.77
CA ALA A 101 -3.71 7.10 0.19
C ALA A 101 -3.71 8.50 -0.45
N ALA A 102 -4.23 9.48 0.28
CA ALA A 102 -4.16 10.88 -0.10
C ALA A 102 -2.69 11.36 -0.24
N PRO A 103 -2.42 12.39 -1.08
CA PRO A 103 -3.33 13.09 -1.98
C PRO A 103 -3.74 12.19 -3.15
N THR A 104 -5.02 12.28 -3.49
CA THR A 104 -5.63 11.49 -4.56
C THR A 104 -5.46 12.19 -5.91
N GLY A 105 -5.67 11.47 -7.00
CA GLY A 105 -5.50 11.96 -8.36
C GLY A 105 -5.59 10.80 -9.35
N ILE A 106 -4.89 10.91 -10.48
CA ILE A 106 -4.76 9.80 -11.42
C ILE A 106 -3.75 8.80 -10.85
N ASN A 107 -4.19 7.56 -10.68
CA ASN A 107 -3.36 6.45 -10.23
C ASN A 107 -3.37 5.33 -11.27
N ASP A 108 -2.22 4.69 -11.44
CA ASP A 108 -2.07 3.55 -12.36
C ASP A 108 -2.27 2.25 -11.59
N ILE A 109 -3.25 1.45 -12.00
CA ILE A 109 -3.36 0.05 -11.62
C ILE A 109 -2.85 -0.78 -12.79
N LEU A 110 -1.85 -1.61 -12.51
CA LEU A 110 -1.23 -2.46 -13.52
C LEU A 110 -1.82 -3.87 -13.43
N TRP A 111 -2.21 -4.41 -14.58
CA TRP A 111 -2.61 -5.79 -14.74
C TRP A 111 -1.52 -6.56 -15.46
N PHE A 112 -1.15 -7.72 -14.94
CA PHE A 112 -0.24 -8.63 -15.60
C PHE A 112 -0.92 -9.96 -15.91
N GLU A 113 -0.80 -10.38 -17.16
CA GLU A 113 -1.22 -11.69 -17.66
C GLU A 113 0.03 -12.52 -17.88
N ARG A 114 0.37 -13.38 -16.92
CA ARG A 114 1.56 -14.23 -17.00
C ARG A 114 1.14 -15.63 -17.40
N GLY A 115 1.30 -15.96 -18.67
CA GLY A 115 1.04 -17.29 -19.20
C GLY A 115 2.32 -17.96 -19.72
N TYR A 116 2.17 -19.12 -20.34
CA TYR A 116 3.28 -19.88 -20.92
C TYR A 116 4.09 -19.08 -21.96
N ARG A 117 3.42 -18.22 -22.74
CA ARG A 117 4.04 -17.46 -23.83
C ARG A 117 4.72 -16.17 -23.38
N GLY A 118 4.68 -15.84 -22.09
CA GLY A 118 5.26 -14.63 -21.53
C GLY A 118 4.28 -13.82 -20.70
N THR A 119 4.64 -12.55 -20.46
CA THR A 119 3.88 -11.63 -19.63
C THR A 119 3.35 -10.47 -20.48
N HIS A 120 2.04 -10.25 -20.46
CA HIS A 120 1.43 -9.03 -21.00
C HIS A 120 1.07 -8.10 -19.86
N MET A 121 1.26 -6.79 -20.07
CA MET A 121 1.00 -5.76 -19.08
C MET A 121 -0.03 -4.78 -19.64
N HIS A 122 -1.04 -4.47 -18.83
CA HIS A 122 -2.07 -3.48 -19.14
C HIS A 122 -2.10 -2.43 -18.04
N ILE A 123 -2.10 -1.15 -18.43
CA ILE A 123 -2.18 -0.02 -17.50
C ILE A 123 -3.61 0.49 -17.51
N GLN A 124 -4.26 0.51 -16.35
CA GLN A 124 -5.54 1.19 -16.18
C GLN A 124 -5.36 2.43 -15.31
N LYS A 125 -5.68 3.59 -15.89
CA LYS A 125 -5.70 4.87 -15.17
C LYS A 125 -7.01 5.02 -14.43
N ILE A 126 -6.95 5.30 -13.15
CA ILE A 126 -8.12 5.51 -12.30
C ILE A 126 -8.02 6.86 -11.63
N GLU A 127 -9.01 7.70 -11.86
CA GLU A 127 -9.14 8.95 -11.15
C GLU A 127 -9.73 8.69 -9.76
N THR A 128 -8.97 9.05 -8.74
CA THR A 128 -9.38 8.93 -7.35
C THR A 128 -9.76 10.29 -6.82
N ARG A 129 -10.99 10.43 -6.36
CA ARG A 129 -11.45 11.68 -5.73
C ARG A 129 -11.02 11.73 -4.27
N PRO A 130 -10.76 12.94 -3.74
CA PRO A 130 -10.50 13.11 -2.32
C PRO A 130 -11.71 12.63 -1.53
N THR A 131 -11.48 11.81 -0.51
CA THR A 131 -12.49 11.46 0.47
C THR A 131 -12.19 12.18 1.79
N ARG A 132 -13.14 12.16 2.75
CA ARG A 132 -12.86 12.64 4.11
C ARG A 132 -11.83 11.77 4.82
N ASP A 133 -11.69 10.53 4.37
CA ASP A 133 -10.74 9.57 4.89
C ASP A 133 -9.36 9.73 4.22
N CYS A 134 -8.32 9.33 4.94
CA CYS A 134 -6.95 9.22 4.47
C CYS A 134 -6.76 8.30 3.24
N LEU A 135 -7.71 7.38 3.02
CA LEU A 135 -7.66 6.31 2.02
C LEU A 135 -8.99 6.30 1.25
N SER A 136 -8.89 6.38 -0.07
CA SER A 136 -10.06 6.28 -0.96
C SER A 136 -10.12 4.87 -1.57
N PRO A 137 -11.26 4.17 -1.49
CA PRO A 137 -11.42 2.90 -2.17
C PRO A 137 -11.51 3.11 -3.68
N VAL A 138 -10.84 2.25 -4.44
CA VAL A 138 -10.90 2.21 -5.89
C VAL A 138 -11.14 0.79 -6.38
N VAL A 139 -11.80 0.68 -7.53
CA VAL A 139 -12.10 -0.60 -8.16
C VAL A 139 -11.62 -0.55 -9.61
N SER A 140 -10.93 -1.61 -10.01
CA SER A 140 -10.41 -1.82 -11.35
C SER A 140 -10.93 -3.14 -11.89
N PHE A 141 -11.32 -3.16 -13.16
CA PHE A 141 -11.82 -4.35 -13.81
C PHE A 141 -10.91 -4.71 -14.99
N HIS A 142 -10.63 -6.01 -15.13
CA HIS A 142 -9.85 -6.53 -16.24
C HIS A 142 -10.57 -7.71 -16.89
N ASN A 143 -10.70 -7.65 -18.21
CA ASN A 143 -11.38 -8.66 -19.00
C ASN A 143 -10.32 -9.55 -19.66
N TYR A 144 -10.43 -10.86 -19.46
CA TYR A 144 -9.49 -11.84 -20.00
C TYR A 144 -10.21 -12.98 -20.71
N THR A 145 -9.95 -13.16 -22.00
CA THR A 145 -10.51 -14.31 -22.76
C THR A 145 -9.63 -15.53 -22.57
N VAL A 146 -10.18 -16.57 -21.93
CA VAL A 146 -9.46 -17.80 -21.58
C VAL A 146 -9.17 -18.62 -22.82
N LYS A 147 -7.91 -18.98 -23.03
CA LYS A 147 -7.47 -19.91 -24.08
C LYS A 147 -7.26 -21.29 -23.48
N GLN A 148 -7.25 -22.30 -24.34
CA GLN A 148 -7.05 -23.70 -23.92
C GLN A 148 -5.76 -23.90 -23.12
N THR A 149 -4.70 -23.17 -23.46
CA THR A 149 -3.38 -23.25 -22.81
C THR A 149 -3.28 -22.50 -21.48
N ASP A 150 -4.30 -21.75 -21.10
CA ASP A 150 -4.21 -20.85 -19.95
C ASP A 150 -4.63 -21.52 -18.63
N ILE A 151 -5.43 -22.57 -18.71
CA ILE A 151 -5.89 -23.33 -17.54
C ILE A 151 -4.68 -23.96 -16.84
N ASP A 152 -4.58 -23.74 -15.54
CA ASP A 152 -3.52 -24.19 -14.64
C ASP A 152 -2.12 -23.59 -14.91
N PHE A 153 -2.00 -22.68 -15.89
CA PHE A 153 -0.72 -22.04 -16.26
C PHE A 153 -0.73 -20.52 -16.14
N THR A 154 -1.85 -19.88 -16.45
CA THR A 154 -1.91 -18.42 -16.53
C THR A 154 -2.25 -17.81 -15.18
N ASN A 155 -1.44 -16.83 -14.76
CA ASN A 155 -1.66 -16.00 -13.60
C ASN A 155 -2.12 -14.61 -14.02
N ILE A 156 -3.25 -14.17 -13.49
CA ILE A 156 -3.73 -12.80 -13.59
C ILE A 156 -3.35 -12.06 -12.30
N THR A 157 -2.60 -10.98 -12.43
CA THR A 157 -2.08 -10.21 -11.30
C THR A 157 -2.56 -8.76 -11.38
N CYS A 158 -3.11 -8.25 -10.28
CA CYS A 158 -3.31 -6.81 -10.08
C CYS A 158 -2.14 -6.26 -9.25
N PHE A 159 -1.62 -5.11 -9.66
CA PHE A 159 -0.49 -4.44 -9.01
C PHE A 159 -0.81 -2.97 -8.72
N LEU A 160 -0.38 -2.52 -7.54
CA LEU A 160 -0.43 -1.12 -7.14
C LEU A 160 0.77 -0.81 -6.25
N ASN A 161 1.60 0.16 -6.65
CA ASN A 161 2.68 0.75 -5.83
C ASN A 161 3.57 -0.28 -5.09
N GLY A 162 3.96 -1.36 -5.77
CA GLY A 162 4.83 -2.40 -5.21
C GLY A 162 4.10 -3.56 -4.51
N GLU A 163 2.77 -3.50 -4.40
CA GLU A 163 1.95 -4.61 -3.92
C GLU A 163 1.28 -5.35 -5.07
N THR A 164 1.13 -6.68 -4.93
CA THR A 164 0.46 -7.53 -5.91
C THR A 164 -0.54 -8.48 -5.28
N LEU A 165 -1.66 -8.69 -5.96
CA LEU A 165 -2.54 -9.82 -5.74
C LEU A 165 -2.61 -10.63 -7.03
N THR A 166 -2.50 -11.95 -6.93
CA THR A 166 -2.43 -12.86 -8.09
C THR A 166 -3.47 -13.97 -7.96
N LYS A 167 -4.10 -14.31 -9.08
CA LYS A 167 -4.98 -15.46 -9.24
C LYS A 167 -4.48 -16.35 -10.37
N LEU A 168 -4.26 -17.62 -10.06
CA LEU A 168 -4.06 -18.67 -11.05
C LEU A 168 -5.41 -19.05 -11.65
N LEU A 169 -5.46 -19.21 -12.98
CA LEU A 169 -6.65 -19.70 -13.67
C LEU A 169 -6.81 -21.20 -13.46
N ILE A 170 -7.52 -21.60 -12.42
CA ILE A 170 -7.79 -23.01 -12.13
C ILE A 170 -9.22 -23.32 -12.54
N LYS A 171 -9.46 -24.46 -13.21
CA LYS A 171 -10.85 -24.92 -13.45
C LYS A 171 -11.57 -25.08 -12.12
N SER A 172 -12.63 -24.31 -11.89
CA SER A 172 -13.45 -24.52 -10.69
C SER A 172 -14.25 -25.81 -10.86
N THR A 173 -13.85 -26.89 -10.18
CA THR A 173 -14.78 -27.97 -9.85
C THR A 173 -15.77 -27.40 -8.84
N GLY A 174 -17.05 -27.31 -9.19
CA GLY A 174 -18.07 -26.67 -8.36
C GLY A 174 -18.04 -27.15 -6.91
N SER A 175 -17.54 -26.31 -6.01
CA SER A 175 -17.60 -26.55 -4.57
C SER A 175 -18.63 -25.59 -3.99
N LYS A 176 -19.82 -26.12 -3.72
CA LYS A 176 -20.80 -25.49 -2.82
C LYS A 176 -20.10 -25.35 -1.47
N ARG A 177 -19.73 -24.14 -1.08
CA ARG A 177 -19.40 -23.86 0.33
C ARG A 177 -20.69 -24.03 1.13
N ALA A 178 -20.79 -25.13 1.87
CA ALA A 178 -21.68 -25.20 3.01
C ALA A 178 -21.21 -24.14 4.02
N GLU A 179 -22.03 -23.11 4.22
CA GLU A 179 -21.98 -22.29 5.42
C GLU A 179 -22.31 -23.18 6.61
N THR A 180 -21.29 -23.66 7.31
CA THR A 180 -21.47 -24.14 8.68
C THR A 180 -21.56 -22.92 9.57
N THR A 181 -22.78 -22.44 9.79
CA THR A 181 -23.14 -21.62 10.95
C THR A 181 -22.86 -22.43 12.21
N LEU A 182 -21.71 -22.18 12.85
CA LEU A 182 -21.52 -22.51 14.26
C LEU A 182 -22.19 -21.40 15.07
N GLY A 183 -23.47 -21.60 15.31
CA GLY A 183 -24.12 -21.15 16.53
C GLY A 183 -23.81 -22.11 17.69
N ASN A 184 -24.11 -21.62 18.89
CA ASN A 184 -24.08 -22.27 20.21
C ASN A 184 -22.73 -22.07 20.94
N SER A 185 -22.67 -21.62 22.19
CA SER A 185 -23.70 -21.44 23.23
C SER A 185 -23.29 -20.34 24.20
#